data_AF-A0A7C7RF52-F1
#
_entry.id   AF-A0A7C7RF52-F1
#
_cell.length_a   1.000
_cell.length_b   1.000
_cell.length_c   1.000
_cell.angle_alpha   90.00
_cell.angle_beta   90.00
_cell.angle_gamma   90.00
#
_symmetry.space_group_name_H-M   'P 1'
#
loop_
_entity.id
_entity.type
_entity.pdbx_description
1 polymer ?
#
loop_
_entity_poly.entity_id
_entity_poly.type
_entity_poly.pdbx_seq_one_letter_code
_entity_poly.pdbx_strand_id
1 'polypeptide(L)'
;MEIFFDDLNGLVTGLTSLGEKPAEVKFSGRLNRQAPVSISGAVNPLGESLFADIEIKGEGLGLTSASPYSGKYIGHLISKGKVSFDLTYHIEDNQLKAHNLIFIDQFDFGSSVESSDAMNLPVKMAVSLLRNRQGEISLDLPVSGDLSDPEFSLGGIIIKVFINLITKAVTSPFALIGSLAGGGDDLNLVNFTEGRAELDKSAEEHLEKLAGVLYDRPGLKVEIVGRAGAGSDRQALQEAHFMKLLQAQKFKDVSAKVRPLAVTDVVVEKDEFGEYLWQAYKAAPIEKEKILFLVKKIKPAEQERLLREFVKVDDDELLGLARQRAQVVMAFLTAKGPLKAKRLFLVTPQLLPAEAGAAGDKDRQVEIKIK
;
A
#
# COMPACT_ATOMS: atom_id res chain seq x y z
N MET A 1 7.94 -18.93 31.02
CA MET A 1 9.09 -18.01 30.92
C MET A 1 9.56 -17.88 32.33
N GLU A 2 10.80 -18.24 32.60
CA GLU A 2 11.44 -17.70 33.80
C GLU A 2 12.17 -16.46 33.31
N ILE A 3 11.54 -15.29 33.51
CA ILE A 3 12.21 -14.00 33.35
C ILE A 3 12.93 -13.77 34.65
N PHE A 4 14.27 -13.77 34.62
CA PHE A 4 15.05 -13.44 35.80
C PHE A 4 15.29 -11.95 35.85
N PHE A 5 14.83 -11.34 36.94
CA PHE A 5 15.24 -10.00 37.33
C PHE A 5 16.47 -10.13 38.22
N ASP A 6 17.59 -9.61 37.73
CA ASP A 6 18.86 -9.54 38.44
C ASP A 6 19.10 -8.10 38.88
N ASP A 7 19.78 -7.93 40.02
CA ASP A 7 20.20 -6.63 40.54
C ASP A 7 19.06 -5.60 40.62
N LEU A 8 17.85 -6.04 40.97
CA LEU A 8 16.69 -5.16 41.12
C LEU A 8 16.87 -4.29 42.36
N ASN A 9 17.25 -3.04 42.14
CA ASN A 9 17.42 -2.02 43.15
C ASN A 9 16.32 -0.96 42.99
N GLY A 10 15.72 -0.51 44.09
CA GLY A 10 14.70 0.52 44.00
C GLY A 10 14.24 1.07 45.34
N LEU A 11 13.38 2.07 45.26
CA LEU A 11 12.78 2.77 46.39
C LEU A 11 11.27 2.87 46.16
N VAL A 12 10.51 2.70 47.24
CA VAL A 12 9.09 3.02 47.31
C VAL A 12 8.89 4.06 48.40
N THR A 13 8.30 5.20 48.08
CA THR A 13 8.09 6.30 49.01
C THR A 13 6.61 6.58 49.17
N GLY A 14 6.13 6.66 50.42
CA GLY A 14 4.74 7.04 50.70
C GLY A 14 3.71 5.91 50.59
N LEU A 15 4.13 4.64 50.58
CA LEU A 15 3.22 3.49 50.62
C LEU A 15 2.45 3.45 51.95
N THR A 16 1.13 3.58 51.88
CA THR A 16 0.23 3.61 53.05
C THR A 16 -1.13 2.99 52.69
N SER A 17 -1.79 2.39 53.68
CA SER A 17 -3.18 1.92 53.58
C SER A 17 -4.18 2.92 54.15
N LEU A 18 -3.72 4.07 54.65
CA LEU A 18 -4.52 5.04 55.42
C LEU A 18 -4.79 6.34 54.64
N GLY A 19 -4.34 6.45 53.39
CA GLY A 19 -4.49 7.66 52.59
C GLY A 19 -4.64 7.38 51.10
N GLU A 20 -5.23 8.33 50.39
CA GLU A 20 -5.48 8.24 48.95
C GLU A 20 -4.26 8.60 48.09
N LYS A 21 -3.21 9.17 48.68
CA LYS A 21 -2.03 9.62 47.94
C LYS A 21 -1.26 8.42 47.35
N PRO A 22 -1.03 8.39 46.04
CA PRO A 22 -0.18 7.37 45.43
C PRO A 22 1.24 7.37 45.98
N ALA A 23 1.80 6.19 46.17
CA ALA A 23 3.20 5.96 46.50
C ALA A 23 4.09 6.10 45.26
N GLU A 24 5.21 6.79 45.38
CA GLU A 24 6.19 6.87 44.30
C GLU A 24 7.02 5.58 44.26
N VAL A 25 7.19 5.04 43.06
CA VAL A 25 8.01 3.86 42.80
C VAL A 25 9.15 4.21 41.86
N LYS A 26 10.34 3.71 42.17
CA LYS A 26 11.48 3.78 41.26
C LYS A 26 12.35 2.55 41.43
N PHE A 27 12.40 1.72 40.40
CA PHE A 27 13.21 0.51 40.34
C PHE A 27 14.10 0.53 39.11
N SER A 28 15.26 -0.09 39.24
CA SER A 28 16.21 -0.33 38.17
C SER A 28 16.83 -1.70 38.36
N GLY A 29 17.09 -2.42 37.29
CA GLY A 29 17.70 -3.73 37.36
C GLY A 29 18.11 -4.22 35.99
N ARG A 30 18.29 -5.54 35.89
CA ARG A 30 18.67 -6.21 34.64
C ARG A 30 17.76 -7.40 34.40
N LEU A 31 17.32 -7.57 33.15
CA LEU A 31 16.63 -8.76 32.69
C LEU A 31 17.62 -9.76 32.12
N ASN A 32 17.54 -11.01 32.57
CA ASN A 32 18.40 -12.13 32.16
C ASN A 32 19.89 -11.78 32.21
N ARG A 33 20.32 -11.04 33.25
CA ARG A 33 21.68 -10.51 33.46
C ARG A 33 22.21 -9.59 32.35
N GLN A 34 21.40 -9.22 31.35
CA GLN A 34 21.87 -8.57 30.13
C GLN A 34 21.24 -7.20 29.87
N ALA A 35 19.92 -7.11 29.89
CA ALA A 35 19.21 -5.92 29.42
C ALA A 35 18.83 -5.01 30.59
N PRO A 36 19.26 -3.74 30.62
CA PRO A 36 18.80 -2.82 31.65
C PRO A 36 17.29 -2.65 31.56
N VAL A 37 16.65 -2.57 32.73
CA VAL A 37 15.22 -2.30 32.87
C VAL A 37 15.02 -1.26 33.97
N SER A 38 14.11 -0.33 33.76
CA SER A 38 13.68 0.64 34.77
C SER A 38 12.16 0.67 34.86
N ILE A 39 11.67 0.86 36.08
CA ILE A 39 10.25 1.01 36.38
C ILE A 39 10.13 2.29 37.22
N SER A 40 9.29 3.22 36.82
CA SER A 40 9.04 4.43 37.60
C SER A 40 7.61 4.87 37.50
N GLY A 41 7.10 5.57 38.52
CA GLY A 41 5.75 6.09 38.50
C GLY A 41 5.13 6.20 39.88
N ALA A 42 3.82 6.15 39.91
CA ALA A 42 3.01 6.27 41.11
C ALA A 42 1.99 5.13 41.20
N VAL A 43 1.82 4.54 42.38
CA VAL A 43 0.91 3.41 42.61
C VAL A 43 0.14 3.58 43.92
N ASN A 44 -1.13 3.20 43.94
CA ASN A 44 -1.89 3.02 45.18
C ASN A 44 -2.53 1.63 45.20
N PRO A 45 -1.76 0.57 45.53
CA PRO A 45 -2.28 -0.80 45.55
C PRO A 45 -3.05 -1.13 46.83
N LEU A 46 -3.00 -0.26 47.85
CA LEU A 46 -3.62 -0.48 49.17
C LEU A 46 -4.85 0.40 49.42
N GLY A 47 -5.20 1.28 48.47
CA GLY A 47 -6.39 2.13 48.53
C GLY A 47 -7.68 1.37 48.21
N GLU A 48 -8.82 2.06 48.32
CA GLU A 48 -10.14 1.48 47.98
C GLU A 48 -10.25 1.14 46.48
N SER A 49 -9.62 1.95 45.63
CA SER A 49 -9.47 1.70 44.20
C SER A 49 -8.00 1.51 43.83
N LEU A 50 -7.74 0.58 42.91
CA LEU A 50 -6.41 0.38 42.36
C LEU A 50 -6.05 1.59 41.48
N PHE A 51 -4.95 2.25 41.84
CA PHE A 51 -4.33 3.27 40.99
C PHE A 51 -2.92 2.84 40.59
N ALA A 52 -2.57 3.04 39.32
CA ALA A 52 -1.21 2.91 38.84
C ALA A 52 -0.98 3.84 37.65
N ASP A 53 0.06 4.66 37.70
CA ASP A 53 0.61 5.38 36.56
C ASP A 53 2.10 5.03 36.49
N ILE A 54 2.43 4.05 35.65
CA ILE A 54 3.74 3.41 35.63
C ILE A 54 4.33 3.47 34.23
N GLU A 55 5.59 3.90 34.16
CA GLU A 55 6.46 3.79 33.00
C GLU A 55 7.47 2.64 33.20
N ILE A 56 7.59 1.78 32.19
CA ILE A 56 8.53 0.66 32.16
C ILE A 56 9.36 0.77 30.89
N LYS A 57 10.68 0.88 31.06
CA LYS A 57 11.64 0.94 29.96
C LYS A 57 12.59 -0.24 30.03
N GLY A 58 12.84 -0.86 28.89
CA GLY A 58 13.84 -1.91 28.77
C GLY A 58 14.55 -1.82 27.43
N GLU A 59 15.85 -2.11 27.42
CA GLU A 59 16.66 -1.93 26.22
C GLU A 59 17.44 -3.20 25.86
N GLY A 60 17.35 -3.61 24.60
CA GLY A 60 18.24 -4.61 24.01
C GLY A 60 18.09 -6.03 24.57
N LEU A 61 16.91 -6.39 25.07
CA LEU A 61 16.62 -7.75 25.55
C LEU A 61 16.69 -8.76 24.41
N GLY A 62 17.45 -9.84 24.61
CA GLY A 62 17.56 -10.92 23.63
C GLY A 62 16.22 -11.66 23.43
N LEU A 63 15.69 -11.62 22.21
CA LEU A 63 14.40 -12.21 21.86
C LEU A 63 14.42 -13.75 21.81
N THR A 64 15.59 -14.38 21.77
CA THR A 64 15.71 -15.85 21.77
C THR A 64 15.09 -16.48 23.02
N SER A 65 15.06 -15.76 24.14
CA SER A 65 14.37 -16.16 25.38
C SER A 65 12.85 -16.31 25.22
N ALA A 66 12.24 -15.67 24.22
CA ALA A 66 10.83 -15.78 23.88
C ALA A 66 10.51 -16.93 22.90
N SER A 67 11.52 -17.69 22.44
CA SER A 67 11.32 -18.78 21.48
C SER A 67 10.29 -19.84 21.91
N PRO A 68 10.17 -20.26 23.19
CA PRO A 68 9.13 -21.20 23.59
C PRO A 68 7.70 -20.69 23.30
N TYR A 69 7.49 -19.38 23.41
CA TYR A 69 6.20 -18.74 23.13
C TYR A 69 5.96 -18.58 21.64
N SER A 70 6.99 -18.13 20.91
CA SER A 70 6.91 -18.03 19.45
C SER A 70 6.68 -19.41 18.82
N GLY A 71 7.33 -20.45 19.32
CA GLY A 71 7.08 -21.83 18.91
C GLY A 71 5.64 -22.25 19.16
N LYS A 72 5.11 -21.99 20.36
CA LYS A 72 3.74 -22.35 20.74
C LYS A 72 2.67 -21.63 19.90
N TYR A 73 2.75 -20.31 19.77
CA TYR A 73 1.65 -19.50 19.19
C TYR A 73 1.87 -19.12 17.71
N ILE A 74 3.12 -19.05 17.26
CA ILE A 74 3.51 -18.63 15.91
C ILE A 74 4.03 -19.82 15.07
N GLY A 75 4.41 -20.95 15.69
CA GLY A 75 4.93 -22.13 14.99
C GLY A 75 6.37 -21.97 14.50
N HIS A 76 7.10 -20.99 15.04
CA HIS A 76 8.50 -20.72 14.69
C HIS A 76 9.31 -20.35 15.93
N LEU A 77 10.54 -20.86 16.04
CA LEU A 77 11.50 -20.36 17.03
C LEU A 77 12.06 -19.01 16.60
N ILE A 78 12.71 -18.30 17.53
CA ILE A 78 13.44 -17.07 17.24
C ILE A 78 14.92 -17.41 17.20
N SER A 79 15.57 -17.22 16.05
CA SER A 79 17.01 -17.48 15.92
C SER A 79 17.84 -16.32 16.43
N LYS A 80 17.36 -15.08 16.24
CA LYS A 80 18.02 -13.86 16.71
C LYS A 80 17.05 -12.67 16.78
N GLY A 81 17.47 -11.65 17.50
CA GLY A 81 16.80 -10.36 17.58
C GLY A 81 16.98 -9.75 18.95
N LYS A 82 16.88 -8.42 19.02
CA LYS A 82 16.80 -7.66 20.26
C LYS A 82 15.48 -6.92 20.31
N VAL A 83 14.93 -6.77 21.50
CA VAL A 83 13.75 -5.94 21.75
C VAL A 83 14.08 -4.88 22.79
N SER A 84 13.69 -3.66 22.49
CA SER A 84 13.57 -2.55 23.43
C SER A 84 12.10 -2.18 23.54
N PHE A 85 11.69 -1.70 24.69
CA PHE A 85 10.31 -1.32 24.94
C PHE A 85 10.24 -0.09 25.83
N ASP A 86 9.26 0.75 25.54
CA ASP A 86 8.82 1.86 26.39
C ASP A 86 7.31 1.69 26.58
N LEU A 87 6.92 1.38 27.82
CA LEU A 87 5.55 1.02 28.15
C LEU A 87 5.02 1.98 29.20
N THR A 88 3.84 2.55 28.94
CA THR A 88 3.13 3.40 29.89
C THR A 88 1.81 2.72 30.24
N TYR A 89 1.53 2.54 31.52
CA TYR A 89 0.31 1.90 32.02
C TYR A 89 -0.37 2.82 33.02
N HIS A 90 -1.59 3.25 32.69
CA HIS A 90 -2.47 4.02 33.55
C HIS A 90 -3.67 3.16 33.95
N ILE A 91 -3.90 3.02 35.25
CA ILE A 91 -5.03 2.35 35.85
C ILE A 91 -5.70 3.34 36.80
N GLU A 92 -6.97 3.61 36.54
CA GLU A 92 -7.82 4.46 37.37
C GLU A 92 -9.28 4.04 37.15
N ASP A 93 -10.09 4.01 38.22
CA ASP A 93 -11.50 3.58 38.17
C ASP A 93 -11.72 2.22 37.48
N ASN A 94 -10.82 1.26 37.75
CA ASN A 94 -10.78 -0.05 37.09
C ASN A 94 -10.59 -0.01 35.57
N GLN A 95 -10.26 1.14 34.98
CA GLN A 95 -9.97 1.26 33.56
C GLN A 95 -8.46 1.21 33.34
N LEU A 96 -8.02 0.27 32.51
CA LEU A 96 -6.65 0.23 32.01
C LEU A 96 -6.53 1.02 30.70
N LYS A 97 -5.54 1.89 30.62
CA LYS A 97 -5.00 2.47 29.39
C LYS A 97 -3.51 2.22 29.36
N ALA A 98 -3.04 1.54 28.32
CA ALA A 98 -1.63 1.22 28.14
C ALA A 98 -1.15 1.62 26.75
N HIS A 99 0.03 2.22 26.69
CA HIS A 99 0.75 2.51 25.46
C HIS A 99 2.01 1.65 25.45
N ASN A 100 2.20 0.87 24.39
CA ASN A 100 3.33 -0.05 24.28
C ASN A 100 4.12 0.30 23.00
N LEU A 101 5.25 0.98 23.17
CA LEU A 101 6.20 1.24 22.10
C LEU A 101 7.23 0.12 22.10
N ILE A 102 7.21 -0.71 21.06
CA ILE A 102 8.10 -1.87 20.93
C ILE A 102 9.03 -1.64 19.75
N PHE A 103 10.32 -1.67 20.01
CA PHE A 103 11.37 -1.60 18.99
C PHE A 103 12.10 -2.93 18.91
N ILE A 104 12.17 -3.52 17.72
CA ILE A 104 12.83 -4.79 17.47
C ILE A 104 13.94 -4.57 16.45
N ASP A 105 15.14 -5.04 16.76
CA ASP A 105 16.32 -4.95 15.88
C ASP A 105 16.84 -6.34 15.50
N GLN A 106 17.25 -6.48 14.24
CA GLN A 106 17.85 -7.68 13.63
C GLN A 106 17.07 -8.98 13.86
N PHE A 107 15.73 -8.92 13.89
CA PHE A 107 14.90 -10.11 14.12
C PHE A 107 15.06 -11.16 13.02
N ASP A 108 15.04 -12.43 13.38
CA ASP A 108 14.87 -13.51 12.42
C ASP A 108 14.22 -14.74 13.03
N PHE A 109 13.47 -15.47 12.22
CA PHE A 109 12.86 -16.73 12.61
C PHE A 109 13.89 -17.86 12.45
N GLY A 110 13.91 -18.75 13.44
CA GLY A 110 14.61 -20.02 13.37
C GLY A 110 13.76 -21.12 12.74
N SER A 111 14.02 -22.36 13.18
CA SER A 111 13.30 -23.54 12.74
C SER A 111 11.79 -23.43 13.03
N SER A 112 10.98 -24.02 12.16
CA SER A 112 9.55 -24.20 12.42
C SER A 112 9.36 -25.27 13.51
N VAL A 113 8.29 -25.13 14.27
CA VAL A 113 7.90 -26.05 15.34
C VAL A 113 6.43 -26.39 15.15
N GLU A 114 6.11 -27.68 15.17
CA GLU A 114 4.73 -28.12 15.18
C GLU A 114 4.11 -27.78 16.55
N SER A 115 3.01 -27.04 16.53
CA SER A 115 2.22 -26.71 17.71
C SER A 115 0.75 -26.71 17.32
N SER A 116 -0.08 -27.41 18.08
CA SER A 116 -1.54 -27.39 17.92
C SER A 116 -2.14 -26.01 18.15
N ASP A 117 -1.45 -25.17 18.93
CA ASP A 117 -1.86 -23.82 19.29
C ASP A 117 -1.30 -22.78 18.33
N ALA A 118 -0.45 -23.18 17.37
CA ALA A 118 0.12 -22.26 16.40
C ALA A 118 -0.91 -21.86 15.36
N MET A 119 -0.98 -20.57 15.10
CA MET A 119 -1.85 -20.05 14.06
C MET A 119 -1.19 -20.15 12.68
N ASN A 120 -1.97 -20.60 11.70
CA ASN A 120 -1.54 -20.73 10.31
C ASN A 120 -1.50 -19.36 9.61
N LEU A 121 -0.59 -18.49 10.06
CA LEU A 121 -0.39 -17.14 9.53
C LEU A 121 0.96 -17.06 8.81
N PRO A 122 1.07 -16.32 7.69
CA PRO A 122 2.33 -16.13 6.96
C PRO A 122 3.22 -15.10 7.68
N VAL A 123 3.67 -15.42 8.88
CA VAL A 123 4.39 -14.51 9.78
C VAL A 123 5.69 -13.97 9.19
N LYS A 124 6.35 -14.72 8.32
CA LYS A 124 7.55 -14.26 7.59
C LYS A 124 7.23 -13.08 6.65
N MET A 125 6.07 -13.11 6.01
CA MET A 125 5.60 -12.02 5.15
C MET A 125 5.28 -10.79 6.00
N ALA A 126 4.55 -10.97 7.10
CA ALA A 126 4.22 -9.88 8.02
C ALA A 126 5.47 -9.18 8.57
N VAL A 127 6.46 -9.95 9.02
CA VAL A 127 7.76 -9.42 9.47
C VAL A 127 8.49 -8.69 8.35
N SER A 128 8.43 -9.17 7.12
CA SER A 128 9.07 -8.50 5.96
C SER A 128 8.40 -7.17 5.59
N LEU A 129 7.11 -7.01 5.87
CA LEU A 129 6.36 -5.76 5.67
C LEU A 129 6.63 -4.72 6.76
N LEU A 130 6.80 -5.19 7.99
CA LEU A 130 7.08 -4.35 9.16
C LEU A 130 8.54 -3.90 9.22
N ARG A 131 9.45 -4.69 8.66
CA ARG A 131 10.90 -4.46 8.72
C ARG A 131 11.34 -3.38 7.75
N ASN A 132 12.04 -2.36 8.27
CA ASN A 132 12.70 -1.35 7.46
C ASN A 132 14.04 -1.84 6.88
N ARG A 133 14.79 -0.96 6.20
CA ARG A 133 16.01 -1.34 5.49
C ARG A 133 17.18 -1.63 6.43
N GLN A 134 17.13 -1.08 7.64
CA GLN A 134 18.10 -1.27 8.70
C GLN A 134 17.87 -2.61 9.42
N GLY A 135 16.73 -3.27 9.18
CA GLY A 135 16.36 -4.51 9.86
C GLY A 135 15.56 -4.28 11.14
N GLU A 136 15.04 -3.07 11.31
CA GLU A 136 14.32 -2.61 12.49
C GLU A 136 12.81 -2.70 12.27
N ILE A 137 12.07 -2.92 13.35
CA ILE A 137 10.61 -2.94 13.38
C ILE A 137 10.17 -2.10 14.58
N SER A 138 9.35 -1.08 14.32
CA SER A 138 8.79 -0.20 15.36
C SER A 138 7.28 -0.38 15.41
N LEU A 139 6.75 -0.70 16.58
CA LEU A 139 5.33 -0.96 16.81
C LEU A 139 4.82 -0.03 17.91
N ASP A 140 3.69 0.62 17.64
CA ASP A 140 2.91 1.36 18.63
C ASP A 140 1.59 0.61 18.85
N LEU A 141 1.44 0.00 20.01
CA LEU A 141 0.36 -0.91 20.34
C LEU A 141 -0.43 -0.37 21.55
N PRO A 142 -1.43 0.51 21.32
CA PRO A 142 -2.31 0.94 22.38
C PRO A 142 -3.21 -0.21 22.82
N VAL A 143 -3.39 -0.34 24.14
CA VAL A 143 -4.24 -1.36 24.77
C VAL A 143 -5.12 -0.66 25.81
N SER A 144 -6.40 -0.96 25.81
CA SER A 144 -7.32 -0.51 26.85
C SER A 144 -8.29 -1.61 27.24
N GLY A 145 -8.87 -1.50 28.42
CA GLY A 145 -9.96 -2.38 28.86
C GLY A 145 -10.34 -2.17 30.31
N ASP A 146 -11.40 -2.87 30.71
CA ASP A 146 -11.97 -2.80 32.05
C ASP A 146 -11.43 -3.96 32.90
N LEU A 147 -10.79 -3.65 34.03
CA LEU A 147 -10.25 -4.63 34.97
C LEU A 147 -11.34 -5.35 35.78
N SER A 148 -12.56 -4.83 35.79
CA SER A 148 -13.71 -5.46 36.45
C SER A 148 -14.41 -6.50 35.57
N ASP A 149 -14.10 -6.54 34.27
CA ASP A 149 -14.63 -7.54 33.35
C ASP A 149 -13.94 -8.91 33.59
N PRO A 150 -14.69 -9.97 33.96
CA PRO A 150 -14.11 -11.30 34.18
C PRO A 150 -13.51 -11.93 32.92
N GLU A 151 -13.88 -11.48 31.72
CA GLU A 151 -13.25 -11.91 30.45
C GLU A 151 -11.97 -11.12 30.14
N PHE A 152 -11.68 -10.04 30.87
CA PHE A 152 -10.50 -9.24 30.65
C PHE A 152 -9.22 -10.02 30.96
N SER A 153 -8.32 -10.05 29.97
CA SER A 153 -6.98 -10.60 30.12
C SER A 153 -5.98 -9.73 29.36
N LEU A 154 -5.09 -9.05 30.09
CA LEU A 154 -4.05 -8.22 29.49
C LEU A 154 -3.19 -9.00 28.49
N GLY A 155 -2.77 -10.22 28.86
CA GLY A 155 -2.00 -11.09 27.97
C GLY A 155 -2.78 -11.50 26.71
N GLY A 156 -4.07 -11.82 26.87
CA GLY A 156 -4.96 -12.14 25.75
C GLY A 156 -5.14 -10.97 24.78
N ILE A 157 -5.31 -9.76 25.29
CA ILE A 157 -5.44 -8.54 24.47
C ILE A 157 -4.15 -8.26 23.72
N ILE A 158 -2.99 -8.32 24.37
CA ILE A 158 -1.69 -8.13 23.72
C ILE A 158 -1.51 -9.14 22.57
N ILE A 159 -1.77 -10.44 22.83
CA ILE A 159 -1.70 -11.48 21.79
C ILE A 159 -2.65 -11.15 20.63
N LYS A 160 -3.88 -10.74 20.91
CA LYS A 160 -4.87 -10.36 19.89
C LYS A 160 -4.42 -9.16 19.05
N VAL A 161 -3.78 -8.16 19.67
CA VAL A 161 -3.21 -7.00 18.95
C VAL A 161 -2.11 -7.43 17.98
N PHE A 162 -1.18 -8.29 18.41
CA PHE A 162 -0.15 -8.85 17.53
C PHE A 162 -0.75 -9.68 16.39
N ILE A 163 -1.74 -10.53 16.69
CA ILE A 163 -2.47 -11.31 15.68
C ILE A 163 -3.13 -10.39 14.64
N ASN A 164 -3.83 -9.35 15.10
CA ASN A 164 -4.50 -8.40 14.23
C ASN A 164 -3.49 -7.66 13.35
N LEU A 165 -2.32 -7.30 13.89
CA LEU A 165 -1.25 -6.68 13.12
C LEU A 165 -0.74 -7.61 12.01
N ILE A 166 -0.47 -8.88 12.33
CA ILE A 166 -0.03 -9.89 11.36
C ILE A 166 -1.11 -10.11 10.29
N THR A 167 -2.37 -10.28 10.71
CA THR A 167 -3.51 -10.44 9.79
C THR A 167 -3.61 -9.25 8.85
N LYS A 168 -3.56 -8.01 9.36
CA LYS A 168 -3.57 -6.79 8.55
C LYS A 168 -2.40 -6.71 7.57
N ALA A 169 -1.21 -7.17 7.97
CA ALA A 169 -0.06 -7.23 7.06
C ALA A 169 -0.35 -8.10 5.83
N VAL A 170 -1.15 -9.15 5.99
CA VAL A 170 -1.47 -10.10 4.92
C VAL A 170 -2.67 -9.65 4.12
N THR A 171 -3.74 -9.20 4.77
CA THR A 171 -4.99 -8.82 4.12
C THR A 171 -4.90 -7.43 3.48
N SER A 172 -4.06 -6.55 4.01
CA SER A 172 -4.02 -5.13 3.65
C SER A 172 -2.60 -4.55 3.81
N PRO A 173 -1.60 -5.09 3.08
CA PRO A 173 -0.19 -4.71 3.25
C PRO A 173 0.05 -3.21 3.04
N PHE A 174 -0.66 -2.58 2.09
CA PHE A 174 -0.53 -1.14 1.82
C PHE A 174 -1.11 -0.26 2.92
N ALA A 175 -2.22 -0.64 3.55
CA ALA A 175 -2.78 0.09 4.68
C ALA A 175 -1.85 0.04 5.90
N LEU A 176 -1.26 -1.13 6.17
CA LEU A 176 -0.25 -1.28 7.23
C LEU A 176 0.97 -0.39 6.96
N ILE A 177 1.50 -0.45 5.75
CA ILE A 177 2.63 0.38 5.35
C ILE A 177 2.28 1.87 5.40
N GLY A 178 1.08 2.25 4.96
CA GLY A 178 0.55 3.59 5.02
C GLY A 178 0.50 4.13 6.44
N SER A 179 -0.02 3.35 7.39
CA SER A 179 -0.05 3.71 8.83
C SER A 179 1.33 3.93 9.44
N LEU A 180 2.36 3.23 8.95
CA LEU A 180 3.74 3.35 9.45
C LEU A 180 4.52 4.49 8.78
N ALA A 181 4.15 4.86 7.55
CA ALA A 181 4.89 5.81 6.72
C ALA A 181 4.14 7.13 6.45
N GLY A 182 2.94 7.32 7.02
CA GLY A 182 2.10 8.50 6.78
C GLY A 182 1.50 8.56 5.37
N GLY A 183 1.34 7.41 4.70
CA GLY A 183 0.71 7.28 3.39
C GLY A 183 -0.74 6.81 3.53
N GLY A 184 -1.67 7.37 2.75
CA GLY A 184 -3.08 6.97 2.78
C GLY A 184 -3.33 5.53 2.31
N ASP A 185 -4.57 5.07 2.46
CA ASP A 185 -4.97 3.66 2.28
C ASP A 185 -4.89 3.13 0.83
N ASP A 186 -4.76 4.02 -0.17
CA ASP A 186 -4.85 3.67 -1.59
C ASP A 186 -3.49 3.60 -2.32
N LEU A 187 -2.38 3.36 -1.62
CA LEU A 187 -1.04 3.27 -2.25
C LEU A 187 -0.92 2.19 -3.33
N ASN A 188 -1.85 1.23 -3.37
CA ASN A 188 -1.85 0.10 -4.30
C ASN A 188 -2.44 0.41 -5.67
N LEU A 189 -3.05 1.57 -5.90
CA LEU A 189 -3.73 1.89 -7.16
C LEU A 189 -3.16 3.17 -7.77
N VAL A 190 -2.85 3.14 -9.06
CA VAL A 190 -2.40 4.32 -9.82
C VAL A 190 -3.40 4.57 -10.94
N ASN A 191 -4.08 5.71 -10.90
CA ASN A 191 -5.10 6.07 -11.88
C ASN A 191 -4.46 6.63 -13.15
N PHE A 192 -5.12 6.38 -14.28
CA PHE A 192 -4.76 6.91 -15.59
C PHE A 192 -5.98 7.55 -16.26
N THR A 193 -5.71 8.53 -17.11
CA THR A 193 -6.70 9.08 -18.03
C THR A 193 -7.12 8.04 -19.07
N GLU A 194 -8.39 8.11 -19.48
CA GLU A 194 -8.99 7.24 -20.49
C GLU A 194 -8.18 7.22 -21.78
N GLY A 195 -7.91 6.02 -22.30
CA GLY A 195 -7.17 5.81 -23.54
C GLY A 195 -5.70 6.24 -23.48
N ARG A 196 -5.17 6.61 -22.31
CA ARG A 196 -3.78 7.09 -22.14
C ARG A 196 -2.97 6.24 -21.18
N ALA A 197 -1.67 6.19 -21.45
CA ALA A 197 -0.66 5.55 -20.60
C ALA A 197 0.35 6.55 -20.01
N GLU A 198 0.13 7.84 -20.18
CA GLU A 198 0.96 8.90 -19.59
C GLU A 198 0.60 9.09 -18.12
N LEU A 199 1.63 9.26 -17.28
CA LEU A 199 1.45 9.65 -15.89
C LEU A 199 1.16 11.15 -15.83
N ASP A 200 0.06 11.53 -15.19
CA ASP A 200 -0.14 12.90 -14.79
C ASP A 200 0.61 13.20 -13.47
N LYS A 201 0.58 14.47 -13.05
CA LYS A 201 1.26 14.93 -11.84
C LYS A 201 0.77 14.20 -10.58
N SER A 202 -0.52 13.87 -10.49
CA SER A 202 -1.08 13.15 -9.34
C SER A 202 -0.54 11.73 -9.26
N ALA A 203 -0.47 11.04 -10.41
CA ALA A 203 0.08 9.70 -10.51
C ALA A 203 1.59 9.68 -10.20
N GLU A 204 2.35 10.70 -10.63
CA GLU A 204 3.76 10.84 -10.27
C GLU A 204 3.96 11.02 -8.75
N GLU A 205 3.24 11.96 -8.12
CA GLU A 205 3.32 12.20 -6.66
C GLU A 205 2.94 10.96 -5.84
N HIS A 206 1.95 10.20 -6.31
CA HIS A 206 1.57 8.92 -5.71
C HIS A 206 2.69 7.89 -5.79
N LEU A 207 3.28 7.72 -6.98
CA LEU A 207 4.37 6.79 -7.22
C LEU A 207 5.63 7.17 -6.45
N GLU A 208 5.90 8.46 -6.21
CA GLU A 208 7.00 8.92 -5.37
C GLU A 208 6.83 8.47 -3.92
N LYS A 209 5.64 8.65 -3.34
CA LYS A 209 5.32 8.16 -1.98
C LYS A 209 5.50 6.65 -1.88
N LEU A 210 4.97 5.92 -2.85
CA LEU A 210 5.11 4.47 -2.91
C LEU A 210 6.58 4.05 -3.04
N ALA A 211 7.36 4.73 -3.88
CA ALA A 211 8.78 4.43 -4.06
C ALA A 211 9.58 4.63 -2.77
N GLY A 212 9.31 5.69 -2.01
CA GLY A 212 9.96 5.94 -0.71
C GLY A 212 9.66 4.82 0.30
N VAL A 213 8.40 4.42 0.37
CA VAL A 213 7.92 3.29 1.17
C VAL A 213 8.61 1.96 0.81
N LEU A 214 8.68 1.63 -0.48
CA LEU A 214 9.26 0.38 -0.98
C LEU A 214 10.78 0.37 -0.88
N TYR A 215 11.41 1.54 -0.88
CA TYR A 215 12.85 1.69 -0.67
C TYR A 215 13.24 1.34 0.75
N ASP A 216 12.44 1.79 1.71
CA ASP A 216 12.62 1.51 3.12
C ASP A 216 12.33 0.03 3.44
N ARG A 217 11.66 -0.72 2.56
CA ARG A 217 11.31 -2.14 2.79
C ARG A 217 11.94 -3.05 1.75
N PRO A 218 13.25 -3.35 1.82
CA PRO A 218 13.99 -4.07 0.77
C PRO A 218 13.55 -5.53 0.59
N GLY A 219 12.88 -6.12 1.58
CA GLY A 219 12.39 -7.50 1.55
C GLY A 219 11.18 -7.73 0.64
N LEU A 220 10.49 -6.65 0.25
CA LEU A 220 9.23 -6.75 -0.50
C LEU A 220 9.47 -6.91 -2.00
N LYS A 221 8.71 -7.83 -2.62
CA LYS A 221 8.55 -7.91 -4.06
C LYS A 221 7.24 -7.25 -4.47
N VAL A 222 7.23 -6.68 -5.66
CA VAL A 222 6.11 -5.90 -6.17
C VAL A 222 5.69 -6.45 -7.53
N GLU A 223 4.43 -6.81 -7.63
CA GLU A 223 3.75 -7.16 -8.86
C GLU A 223 2.96 -5.93 -9.36
N ILE A 224 3.07 -5.63 -10.65
CA ILE A 224 2.47 -4.47 -11.30
C ILE A 224 1.51 -5.01 -12.36
N VAL A 225 0.21 -4.80 -12.15
CA VAL A 225 -0.87 -5.29 -13.01
C VAL A 225 -1.51 -4.11 -13.70
N GLY A 226 -1.33 -4.00 -15.01
CA GLY A 226 -2.01 -2.99 -15.81
C GLY A 226 -3.46 -3.40 -16.06
N ARG A 227 -4.38 -2.44 -15.94
CA ARG A 227 -5.80 -2.63 -16.29
C ARG A 227 -6.28 -1.59 -17.30
N ALA A 228 -7.24 -2.00 -18.11
CA ALA A 228 -7.98 -1.13 -19.02
C ALA A 228 -9.48 -1.43 -18.95
N GLY A 229 -10.29 -0.38 -18.98
CA GLY A 229 -11.73 -0.47 -18.91
C GLY A 229 -12.34 -0.74 -20.28
N ALA A 230 -13.15 -1.78 -20.41
CA ALA A 230 -13.80 -2.13 -21.67
C ALA A 230 -14.79 -1.05 -22.17
N GLY A 231 -15.27 -0.17 -21.30
CA GLY A 231 -16.15 0.96 -21.66
C GLY A 231 -15.36 2.22 -22.03
N SER A 232 -14.86 2.91 -21.00
CA SER A 232 -14.26 4.24 -21.12
C SER A 232 -12.98 4.27 -21.96
N ASP A 233 -12.04 3.35 -21.74
CA ASP A 233 -10.81 3.29 -22.54
C ASP A 233 -11.10 2.96 -24.00
N ARG A 234 -12.07 2.08 -24.27
CA ARG A 234 -12.46 1.74 -25.64
C ARG A 234 -13.02 2.96 -26.37
N GLN A 235 -13.91 3.70 -25.73
CA GLN A 235 -14.49 4.91 -26.29
C GLN A 235 -13.41 5.98 -26.53
N ALA A 236 -12.50 6.19 -25.58
CA ALA A 236 -11.42 7.16 -25.71
C ALA A 236 -10.42 6.78 -26.81
N LEU A 237 -10.09 5.50 -26.95
CA LEU A 237 -9.25 5.01 -28.05
C LEU A 237 -9.95 5.14 -29.41
N GLN A 238 -11.26 4.88 -29.47
CA GLN A 238 -12.05 5.07 -30.69
C GLN A 238 -12.06 6.55 -31.11
N GLU A 239 -12.22 7.47 -30.16
CA GLU A 239 -12.10 8.90 -30.42
C GLU A 239 -10.69 9.28 -30.92
N ALA A 240 -9.65 8.77 -30.26
CA ALA A 240 -8.26 9.04 -30.63
C ALA A 240 -7.94 8.56 -32.05
N HIS A 241 -8.38 7.36 -32.41
CA HIS A 241 -8.22 6.83 -33.77
C HIS A 241 -9.02 7.61 -34.81
N PHE A 242 -10.26 7.98 -34.50
CA PHE A 242 -11.07 8.84 -35.36
C PHE A 242 -10.35 10.16 -35.64
N MET A 243 -9.90 10.85 -34.58
CA MET A 243 -9.16 12.10 -34.73
C MET A 243 -7.86 11.91 -35.50
N LYS A 244 -7.15 10.79 -35.31
CA LYS A 244 -5.93 10.46 -36.06
C LYS A 244 -6.18 10.33 -37.56
N LEU A 245 -7.36 9.88 -38.01
CA LEU A 245 -7.72 9.87 -39.44
C LEU A 245 -7.77 11.27 -40.04
N LEU A 246 -8.33 12.24 -39.30
CA LEU A 246 -8.42 13.64 -39.69
C LEU A 246 -7.03 14.29 -39.65
N GLN A 247 -6.29 14.09 -38.55
CA GLN A 247 -4.92 14.59 -38.38
C GLN A 247 -3.99 14.06 -39.49
N ALA A 248 -4.15 12.81 -39.92
CA ALA A 248 -3.36 12.25 -41.01
C ALA A 248 -3.61 12.94 -42.36
N GLN A 249 -4.81 13.48 -42.59
CA GLN A 249 -5.06 14.29 -43.79
C GLN A 249 -4.44 15.68 -43.65
N LYS A 250 -4.66 16.35 -42.51
CA LYS A 250 -4.04 17.64 -42.23
C LYS A 250 -2.51 17.56 -42.30
N PHE A 251 -1.90 16.52 -41.73
CA PHE A 251 -0.47 16.28 -41.79
C PHE A 251 0.05 16.19 -43.23
N LYS A 252 -0.67 15.55 -44.16
CA LYS A 252 -0.27 15.52 -45.58
C LYS A 252 -0.29 16.92 -46.20
N ASP A 253 -1.30 17.72 -45.86
CA ASP A 253 -1.46 19.07 -46.40
C ASP A 253 -0.42 20.05 -45.82
N VAL A 254 -0.07 19.91 -44.53
CA VAL A 254 0.92 20.78 -43.86
C VAL A 254 2.36 20.30 -43.99
N SER A 255 2.63 19.00 -44.14
CA SER A 255 3.99 18.44 -44.29
C SER A 255 4.70 18.92 -45.55
N ALA A 256 3.94 19.37 -46.56
CA ALA A 256 4.45 20.04 -47.74
C ALA A 256 4.94 21.49 -47.49
N LYS A 257 4.59 22.10 -46.34
CA LYS A 257 4.84 23.52 -46.01
C LYS A 257 5.64 23.73 -44.72
N VAL A 258 5.48 22.86 -43.73
CA VAL A 258 6.15 22.83 -42.42
C VAL A 258 6.50 21.37 -42.15
N ARG A 259 7.60 21.04 -41.48
CA ARG A 259 7.95 19.64 -41.13
C ARG A 259 7.48 19.31 -39.70
N PRO A 260 6.20 18.96 -39.46
CA PRO A 260 5.79 18.38 -38.18
C PRO A 260 6.53 17.05 -37.95
N LEU A 261 6.90 16.78 -36.71
CA LEU A 261 7.68 15.59 -36.33
C LEU A 261 6.79 14.33 -36.31
N ALA A 262 5.51 14.46 -35.93
CA ALA A 262 4.53 13.37 -35.94
C ALA A 262 3.11 13.83 -36.33
N VAL A 263 2.28 12.88 -36.76
CA VAL A 263 0.85 13.11 -37.09
C VAL A 263 0.06 13.56 -35.85
N THR A 264 0.42 13.06 -34.67
CA THR A 264 -0.24 13.37 -33.39
C THR A 264 -0.04 14.82 -32.94
N ASP A 265 0.99 15.50 -33.43
CA ASP A 265 1.28 16.91 -33.09
C ASP A 265 0.39 17.89 -33.88
N VAL A 266 -0.37 17.38 -34.85
CA VAL A 266 -1.23 18.18 -35.72
C VAL A 266 -2.58 18.38 -35.04
N VAL A 267 -2.90 19.62 -34.67
CA VAL A 267 -4.22 19.98 -34.14
C VAL A 267 -5.16 20.28 -35.31
N VAL A 268 -6.35 19.68 -35.33
CA VAL A 268 -7.42 20.04 -36.29
C VAL A 268 -8.32 21.07 -35.61
N GLU A 269 -8.33 22.30 -36.11
CA GLU A 269 -9.13 23.38 -35.53
C GLU A 269 -10.62 23.22 -35.88
N LYS A 270 -11.50 23.88 -35.11
CA LYS A 270 -12.96 23.74 -35.25
C LYS A 270 -13.47 24.18 -36.63
N ASP A 271 -12.86 25.21 -37.20
CA ASP A 271 -13.19 25.76 -38.52
C ASP A 271 -12.72 24.86 -39.67
N GLU A 272 -11.65 24.09 -39.47
CA GLU A 272 -11.10 23.16 -40.45
C GLU A 272 -11.68 21.73 -40.34
N PHE A 273 -12.37 21.41 -39.25
CA PHE A 273 -12.88 20.07 -38.96
C PHE A 273 -13.69 19.49 -40.13
N GLY A 274 -14.60 20.27 -40.71
CA GLY A 274 -15.44 19.82 -41.82
C GLY A 274 -14.67 19.50 -43.10
N GLU A 275 -13.55 20.16 -43.34
CA GLU A 275 -12.68 19.88 -44.48
C GLU A 275 -11.95 18.55 -44.29
N TYR A 276 -11.25 18.39 -43.16
CA TYR A 276 -10.48 17.18 -42.89
C TYR A 276 -11.37 15.96 -42.62
N LEU A 277 -12.60 16.15 -42.12
CA LEU A 277 -13.61 15.10 -42.03
C LEU A 277 -13.96 14.54 -43.42
N TRP A 278 -14.18 15.43 -44.40
CA TRP A 278 -14.47 15.04 -45.78
C TRP A 278 -13.27 14.32 -46.42
N GLN A 279 -12.07 14.84 -46.22
CA GLN A 279 -10.86 14.21 -46.74
C GLN A 279 -10.63 12.82 -46.11
N ALA A 280 -10.81 12.68 -44.79
CA ALA A 280 -10.69 11.42 -44.08
C ALA A 280 -11.73 10.40 -44.56
N TYR A 281 -12.99 10.82 -44.72
CA TYR A 281 -14.06 9.98 -45.28
C TYR A 281 -13.71 9.49 -46.69
N LYS A 282 -13.22 10.38 -47.57
CA LYS A 282 -12.78 9.99 -48.92
C LYS A 282 -11.66 8.95 -48.88
N ALA A 283 -10.69 9.10 -47.97
CA ALA A 283 -9.52 8.24 -47.85
C ALA A 283 -9.78 6.90 -47.15
N ALA A 284 -10.74 6.81 -46.23
CA ALA A 284 -11.01 5.61 -45.45
C ALA A 284 -11.47 4.42 -46.31
N PRO A 285 -11.09 3.17 -46.03
CA PRO A 285 -11.50 1.99 -46.81
C PRO A 285 -12.93 1.53 -46.42
N ILE A 286 -13.90 2.43 -46.54
CA ILE A 286 -15.32 2.20 -46.28
C ILE A 286 -16.04 2.06 -47.63
N GLU A 287 -17.09 1.25 -47.68
CA GLU A 287 -17.98 1.17 -48.86
C GLU A 287 -18.70 2.51 -49.07
N LYS A 288 -18.64 3.05 -50.30
CA LYS A 288 -19.15 4.40 -50.62
C LYS A 288 -19.91 4.39 -51.92
N GLU A 289 -21.04 5.08 -51.93
CA GLU A 289 -21.77 5.40 -53.16
C GLU A 289 -20.92 6.33 -54.05
N LYS A 290 -20.87 6.02 -55.35
CA LYS A 290 -20.18 6.82 -56.35
C LYS A 290 -21.18 7.42 -57.34
N ILE A 291 -21.00 8.69 -57.68
CA ILE A 291 -21.71 9.36 -58.78
C ILE A 291 -20.66 9.78 -59.80
N LEU A 292 -20.82 9.35 -61.04
CA LEU A 292 -19.92 9.70 -62.14
C LEU A 292 -18.44 9.45 -61.77
N PHE A 293 -18.16 8.25 -61.25
CA PHE A 293 -16.84 7.80 -60.78
C PHE A 293 -16.26 8.50 -59.53
N LEU A 294 -16.89 9.58 -59.03
CA LEU A 294 -16.48 10.28 -57.80
C LEU A 294 -17.28 9.80 -56.57
N VAL A 295 -16.63 9.82 -55.40
CA VAL A 295 -17.30 9.57 -54.11
C VAL A 295 -18.37 10.63 -53.88
N LYS A 296 -19.62 10.20 -53.64
CA LYS A 296 -20.74 11.09 -53.33
C LYS A 296 -20.49 11.83 -52.00
N LYS A 297 -20.68 13.15 -51.98
CA LYS A 297 -20.58 13.94 -50.75
C LYS A 297 -21.86 13.80 -49.93
N ILE A 298 -21.75 13.11 -48.79
CA ILE A 298 -22.83 12.92 -47.81
C ILE A 298 -22.78 14.00 -46.72
N LYS A 299 -23.80 14.09 -45.87
CA LYS A 299 -23.88 15.09 -44.79
C LYS A 299 -22.75 14.87 -43.76
N PRO A 300 -22.17 15.93 -43.15
CA PRO A 300 -21.07 15.79 -42.19
C PRO A 300 -21.35 14.80 -41.05
N ALA A 301 -22.55 14.83 -40.46
CA ALA A 301 -22.95 13.90 -39.41
C ALA A 301 -22.92 12.42 -39.86
N GLU A 302 -23.19 12.16 -41.14
CA GLU A 302 -23.15 10.82 -41.71
C GLU A 302 -21.72 10.38 -42.02
N GLN A 303 -20.85 11.30 -42.45
CA GLN A 303 -19.40 11.04 -42.61
C GLN A 303 -18.79 10.63 -41.27
N GLU A 304 -19.09 11.39 -40.22
CA GLU A 304 -18.62 11.12 -38.86
C GLU A 304 -19.12 9.76 -38.36
N ARG A 305 -20.43 9.48 -38.47
CA ARG A 305 -21.00 8.19 -38.07
C ARG A 305 -20.29 7.01 -38.75
N LEU A 306 -20.12 7.06 -40.08
CA LEU A 306 -19.49 5.98 -40.84
C LEU A 306 -18.00 5.81 -40.48
N LEU A 307 -17.27 6.91 -40.28
CA LEU A 307 -15.87 6.85 -39.85
C LEU A 307 -15.74 6.26 -38.45
N ARG A 308 -16.63 6.62 -37.52
CA ARG A 308 -16.63 6.08 -36.15
C ARG A 308 -17.01 4.60 -36.14
N GLU A 309 -17.96 4.16 -36.96
CA GLU A 309 -18.32 2.74 -37.13
C GLU A 309 -17.19 1.89 -37.74
N PHE A 310 -16.37 2.52 -38.60
CA PHE A 310 -15.19 1.89 -39.18
C PHE A 310 -14.05 1.72 -38.17
N VAL A 311 -13.86 2.71 -37.29
CA VAL A 311 -12.86 2.64 -36.22
C VAL A 311 -13.35 1.66 -35.15
N LYS A 312 -12.75 0.47 -35.15
CA LYS A 312 -12.97 -0.56 -34.13
C LYS A 312 -11.75 -0.66 -33.25
N VAL A 313 -12.00 -0.72 -31.93
CA VAL A 313 -11.00 -0.99 -30.91
C VAL A 313 -11.31 -2.35 -30.32
N ASP A 314 -10.42 -3.30 -30.55
CA ASP A 314 -10.54 -4.66 -30.04
C ASP A 314 -9.94 -4.81 -28.63
N ASP A 315 -10.10 -6.00 -28.06
CA ASP A 315 -9.61 -6.33 -26.72
C ASP A 315 -8.09 -6.37 -26.65
N ASP A 316 -7.42 -6.73 -27.75
CA ASP A 316 -5.95 -6.79 -27.82
C ASP A 316 -5.34 -5.39 -27.72
N GLU A 317 -5.98 -4.39 -28.32
CA GLU A 317 -5.58 -2.99 -28.19
C GLU A 317 -5.74 -2.48 -26.75
N LEU A 318 -6.85 -2.82 -26.08
CA LEU A 318 -7.06 -2.48 -24.66
C LEU A 318 -6.03 -3.16 -23.75
N LEU A 319 -5.72 -4.44 -24.00
CA LEU A 319 -4.64 -5.15 -23.30
C LEU A 319 -3.27 -4.51 -23.59
N GLY A 320 -3.08 -3.97 -24.79
CA GLY A 320 -1.93 -3.15 -25.17
C GLY A 320 -1.81 -1.90 -24.30
N LEU A 321 -2.89 -1.13 -24.16
CA LEU A 321 -2.96 0.05 -23.29
C LEU A 321 -2.64 -0.30 -21.83
N ALA A 322 -3.27 -1.34 -21.30
CA ALA A 322 -3.03 -1.83 -19.94
C ALA A 322 -1.54 -2.19 -19.73
N ARG A 323 -0.92 -2.89 -20.69
CA ARG A 323 0.51 -3.23 -20.65
C ARG A 323 1.38 -1.97 -20.65
N GLN A 324 1.07 -0.98 -21.48
CA GLN A 324 1.81 0.29 -21.53
C GLN A 324 1.76 1.02 -20.18
N ARG A 325 0.58 1.12 -19.56
CA ARG A 325 0.42 1.72 -18.22
C ARG A 325 1.31 1.04 -17.18
N ALA A 326 1.29 -0.29 -17.13
CA ALA A 326 2.14 -1.06 -16.20
C ALA A 326 3.64 -0.84 -16.47
N GLN A 327 4.05 -0.77 -17.74
CA GLN A 327 5.44 -0.48 -18.13
C GLN A 327 5.88 0.92 -17.70
N VAL A 328 5.03 1.93 -17.87
CA VAL A 328 5.32 3.30 -17.45
C VAL A 328 5.46 3.40 -15.92
N VAL A 329 4.59 2.73 -15.16
CA VAL A 329 4.71 2.61 -13.70
C VAL A 329 6.02 1.92 -13.30
N MET A 330 6.36 0.79 -13.93
CA MET A 330 7.62 0.09 -13.65
C MET A 330 8.84 0.94 -13.96
N ALA A 331 8.82 1.66 -15.09
CA ALA A 331 9.89 2.57 -15.49
C ALA A 331 10.06 3.70 -14.47
N PHE A 332 8.95 4.30 -14.00
CA PHE A 332 8.98 5.31 -12.96
C PHE A 332 9.60 4.78 -11.66
N LEU A 333 9.12 3.64 -11.16
CA LEU A 333 9.58 3.00 -9.94
C LEU A 333 11.06 2.56 -9.99
N THR A 334 11.61 2.36 -11.19
CA THR A 334 13.02 1.98 -11.39
C THR A 334 13.95 3.18 -11.61
N ALA A 335 13.48 4.20 -12.34
CA ALA A 335 14.30 5.35 -12.72
C ALA A 335 14.30 6.46 -11.65
N LYS A 336 13.12 6.78 -11.11
CA LYS A 336 12.94 7.79 -10.07
C LYS A 336 12.87 7.16 -8.67
N GLY A 337 12.34 5.94 -8.58
CA GLY A 337 12.36 5.15 -7.35
C GLY A 337 13.70 4.42 -7.19
N PRO A 338 14.34 4.42 -6.01
CA PRO A 338 15.59 3.69 -5.75
C PRO A 338 15.37 2.16 -5.63
N LEU A 339 14.45 1.60 -6.42
CA LEU A 339 14.05 0.20 -6.39
C LEU A 339 14.86 -0.62 -7.41
N LYS A 340 15.38 -1.75 -6.96
CA LYS A 340 16.11 -2.67 -7.82
C LYS A 340 15.11 -3.40 -8.73
N ALA A 341 15.34 -3.38 -10.04
CA ALA A 341 14.47 -4.03 -11.04
C ALA A 341 14.12 -5.49 -10.71
N LYS A 342 15.03 -6.25 -10.08
CA LYS A 342 14.80 -7.63 -9.62
C LYS A 342 13.66 -7.83 -8.61
N ARG A 343 13.12 -6.73 -8.06
CA ARG A 343 12.01 -6.72 -7.10
C ARG A 343 10.67 -6.41 -7.76
N LEU A 344 10.68 -5.97 -9.03
CA LEU A 344 9.49 -5.52 -9.75
C LEU A 344 9.13 -6.55 -10.83
N PHE A 345 7.86 -6.91 -10.90
CA PHE A 345 7.36 -7.92 -11.83
C PHE A 345 6.13 -7.38 -12.56
N LEU A 346 6.18 -7.34 -13.88
CA LEU A 346 4.98 -7.08 -14.69
C LEU A 346 4.14 -8.36 -14.73
N VAL A 347 2.85 -8.22 -14.41
CA VAL A 347 1.87 -9.30 -14.50
C VAL A 347 1.06 -9.12 -15.78
N THR A 348 0.50 -10.22 -16.29
CA THR A 348 -0.42 -10.21 -17.43
C THR A 348 -1.51 -9.13 -17.25
N PRO A 349 -1.70 -8.22 -18.23
CA PRO A 349 -2.70 -7.18 -18.15
C PRO A 349 -4.12 -7.75 -18.09
N GLN A 350 -5.04 -6.99 -17.50
CA GLN A 350 -6.43 -7.40 -17.31
C GLN A 350 -7.39 -6.40 -17.94
N LEU A 351 -8.49 -6.89 -18.49
CA LEU A 351 -9.62 -6.06 -18.88
C LEU A 351 -10.62 -6.05 -17.75
N LEU A 352 -11.09 -4.86 -17.38
CA LEU A 352 -12.20 -4.70 -16.46
C LEU A 352 -13.50 -4.59 -17.26
N PRO A 353 -14.54 -5.36 -16.89
CA PRO A 353 -15.83 -5.30 -17.56
C PRO A 353 -16.43 -3.90 -17.40
N ALA A 354 -17.25 -3.49 -18.36
CA ALA A 354 -18.01 -2.26 -18.22
C ALA A 354 -19.12 -2.47 -17.17
N GLU A 355 -18.86 -2.13 -15.90
CA GLU A 355 -19.91 -2.22 -14.87
C GLU A 355 -21.01 -1.17 -15.11
N ALA A 356 -22.26 -1.58 -14.99
CA ALA A 356 -23.41 -0.68 -15.08
C ALA A 356 -23.44 0.25 -13.87
N GLY A 357 -22.95 1.49 -14.03
CA GLY A 357 -23.06 2.56 -13.04
C GLY A 357 -21.76 2.93 -12.32
N ALA A 358 -20.65 2.26 -12.61
CA ALA A 358 -19.32 2.61 -12.09
C ALA A 358 -18.40 3.15 -13.21
N ALA A 359 -18.86 4.13 -13.98
CA ALA A 359 -17.96 4.97 -14.77
C ALA A 359 -17.15 5.84 -13.79
N GLY A 360 -16.14 5.25 -13.17
CA GLY A 360 -15.30 5.88 -12.16
C GLY A 360 -13.85 5.39 -12.26
N ASP A 361 -12.96 6.02 -11.49
CA ASP A 361 -11.51 5.78 -11.51
C ASP A 361 -11.06 4.32 -11.40
N LYS A 362 -11.93 3.42 -10.94
CA LYS A 362 -11.64 2.01 -10.66
C LYS A 362 -11.28 1.17 -11.89
N ASP A 363 -11.70 1.58 -13.08
CA ASP A 363 -11.50 0.78 -14.30
C ASP A 363 -10.19 1.10 -15.05
N ARG A 364 -9.48 2.15 -14.64
CA ARG A 364 -8.37 2.78 -15.40
C ARG A 364 -7.09 2.79 -14.58
N GLN A 365 -6.75 1.64 -14.00
CA GLN A 365 -5.75 1.58 -12.94
C GLN A 365 -4.60 0.66 -13.28
N VAL A 366 -3.43 1.00 -12.77
CA VAL A 366 -2.40 0.00 -12.48
C VAL A 366 -2.57 -0.41 -11.03
N GLU A 367 -2.81 -1.70 -10.82
CA GLU A 367 -2.86 -2.30 -9.49
C GLU A 367 -1.46 -2.81 -9.12
N ILE A 368 -1.03 -2.46 -7.92
CA ILE A 368 0.26 -2.82 -7.37
C ILE A 368 0.01 -3.82 -6.22
N LYS A 369 0.67 -4.97 -6.28
CA LYS A 369 0.56 -6.02 -5.26
C LYS A 369 1.91 -6.27 -4.61
N ILE A 370 1.90 -6.54 -3.31
CA ILE A 370 3.09 -6.93 -2.56
C ILE A 370 3.11 -8.45 -2.39
N LYS A 371 4.28 -9.04 -2.58
CA LYS A 371 4.56 -10.47 -2.41
C LYS A 371 5.73 -10.71 -1.47
#